data_AF-A0A6B0T1K4-F1
#
_entry.id   AF-A0A6B0T1K4-F1
#
_cell.length_a   1.000
_cell.length_b   1.000
_cell.length_c   1.000
_cell.angle_alpha   90.00
_cell.angle_beta   90.00
_cell.angle_gamma   90.00
#
_symmetry.space_group_name_H-M   'P 1'
#
loop_
_entity.id
_entity.type
_entity.pdbx_description
1 polymer ?
#
loop_
_entity_poly.entity_id
_entity_poly.type
_entity_poly.pdbx_seq_one_letter_code
_entity_poly.pdbx_strand_id
1 'polypeptide(L)'
;MTPGGDRRNRWIATALALIAGLGLASVHWLGLVAGAALVALPQRTWPRGVGAGVAFGVLTLAATAASLSLAGGLDVALAMTQPLGVALGVAVVGGAVGGLVRGVV
;
A
#
# COMPACT_ATOMS: atom_id res chain seq x y z
N MET A 1 -16.27 -2.85 26.04
CA MET A 1 -14.99 -2.52 25.36
C MET A 1 -14.73 -1.03 25.52
N THR A 2 -13.57 -0.63 26.03
CA THR A 2 -13.25 0.80 26.21
C THR A 2 -12.83 1.41 24.86
N PRO A 3 -13.11 2.71 24.61
CA PRO A 3 -12.79 3.37 23.33
C PRO A 3 -11.32 3.23 22.88
N GLY A 4 -10.39 3.06 23.83
CA GLY A 4 -8.97 2.85 23.58
C GLY A 4 -8.62 1.45 23.06
N GLY A 5 -9.35 0.41 23.50
CA GLY A 5 -9.14 -0.97 23.05
C GLY A 5 -9.39 -1.13 21.55
N ASP A 6 -10.48 -0.54 21.07
CA ASP A 6 -10.86 -0.59 19.65
C ASP A 6 -9.89 0.19 18.75
N ARG A 7 -9.30 1.28 19.28
CA ARG A 7 -8.28 2.05 18.56
C ARG A 7 -7.00 1.24 18.42
N ARG A 8 -6.52 0.63 19.52
CA ARG A 8 -5.32 -0.21 19.52
C ARG A 8 -5.49 -1.43 18.61
N ASN A 9 -6.65 -2.09 18.65
CA ASN A 9 -6.91 -3.26 17.80
C ASN A 9 -6.88 -2.90 16.30
N ARG A 10 -7.46 -1.75 15.92
CA ARG A 10 -7.38 -1.25 14.54
C ARG A 10 -5.95 -0.97 14.10
N TRP A 11 -5.11 -0.39 14.95
CA TRP A 11 -3.71 -0.16 14.63
C TRP A 11 -2.94 -1.47 14.41
N ILE A 12 -3.15 -2.46 15.26
CA ILE A 12 -2.54 -3.79 15.10
C ILE A 12 -2.99 -4.43 13.79
N ALA A 13 -4.30 -4.40 13.50
CA ALA A 13 -4.84 -4.92 12.25
C ALA A 13 -4.23 -4.24 11.01
N THR A 14 -4.11 -2.91 11.03
CA THR A 14 -3.45 -2.15 9.96
C THR A 14 -1.98 -2.53 9.81
N ALA A 15 -1.24 -2.69 10.92
CA ALA A 15 0.16 -3.09 10.88
C ALA A 15 0.35 -4.49 10.28
N LEU A 16 -0.48 -5.46 10.67
CA LEU A 16 -0.46 -6.81 10.09
C LEU A 16 -0.84 -6.78 8.60
N ALA A 17 -1.84 -5.98 8.24
CA ALA A 17 -2.24 -5.79 6.84
C ALA A 17 -1.12 -5.16 6.01
N LEU A 18 -0.36 -4.20 6.55
CA LEU A 18 0.80 -3.60 5.89
C LEU A 18 1.88 -4.66 5.62
N ILE A 19 2.22 -5.47 6.63
CA ILE A 19 3.25 -6.51 6.50
C ILE A 19 2.82 -7.55 5.44
N ALA A 20 1.59 -8.05 5.54
CA ALA A 20 1.05 -9.01 4.59
C ALA A 20 0.97 -8.42 3.17
N GLY A 21 0.49 -7.18 3.04
CA GLY A 21 0.37 -6.47 1.77
C GLY A 21 1.72 -6.25 1.10
N LEU A 22 2.73 -5.81 1.84
CA LEU A 22 4.11 -5.66 1.35
C LEU A 22 4.68 -6.99 0.88
N GLY A 23 4.45 -8.07 1.63
CA GLY A 23 4.86 -9.42 1.24
C GLY A 23 4.19 -9.90 -0.05
N LEU A 24 2.91 -9.57 -0.26
CA LEU A 24 2.22 -9.87 -1.52
C LEU A 24 2.77 -9.03 -2.68
N ALA A 25 2.96 -7.72 -2.45
CA ALA A 25 3.42 -6.79 -3.48
C ALA A 25 4.85 -7.07 -3.94
N SER A 26 5.69 -7.66 -3.08
CA SER A 26 7.06 -8.06 -3.46
C SER A 26 7.09 -9.27 -4.39
N VAL A 27 6.07 -10.14 -4.35
CA VAL A 27 5.99 -11.34 -5.20
C VAL A 27 5.24 -11.05 -6.50
N HIS A 28 4.18 -10.25 -6.46
CA HIS A 28 3.35 -9.98 -7.63
C HIS A 28 2.72 -8.59 -7.57
N TRP A 29 2.60 -7.91 -8.71
CA TRP A 29 2.05 -6.55 -8.79
C TRP A 29 0.59 -6.45 -8.30
N LEU A 30 -0.22 -7.50 -8.49
CA LEU A 30 -1.57 -7.62 -7.91
C LEU A 30 -1.58 -7.53 -6.37
N GLY A 31 -0.46 -7.80 -5.72
CA GLY A 31 -0.27 -7.58 -4.29
C GLY A 31 -0.44 -6.14 -3.86
N LEU A 32 -0.27 -5.16 -4.76
CA LEU A 32 -0.59 -3.75 -4.50
C LEU A 32 -2.08 -3.55 -4.21
N VAL A 33 -2.93 -4.15 -5.05
CA VAL A 33 -4.40 -4.05 -4.91
C VAL A 33 -4.87 -4.83 -3.68
N ALA A 34 -4.38 -6.06 -3.52
CA ALA A 34 -4.73 -6.90 -2.37
C ALA A 34 -4.27 -6.28 -1.05
N GLY A 35 -3.03 -5.80 -0.99
CA GLY A 35 -2.47 -5.11 0.18
C GLY A 35 -3.23 -3.83 0.52
N ALA A 36 -3.55 -3.01 -0.47
CA ALA A 36 -4.36 -1.81 -0.28
C ALA A 36 -5.76 -2.13 0.25
N ALA A 37 -6.40 -3.19 -0.26
CA ALA A 37 -7.67 -3.67 0.25
C ALA A 37 -7.56 -4.09 1.73
N LEU A 38 -6.54 -4.87 2.10
CA LEU A 38 -6.30 -5.27 3.49
C LEU A 38 -6.13 -4.08 4.43
N VAL A 39 -5.37 -3.07 4.01
CA VAL A 39 -5.10 -1.85 4.80
C VAL A 39 -6.32 -0.93 4.90
N ALA A 40 -7.25 -1.03 3.94
CA ALA A 40 -8.50 -0.27 3.92
C ALA A 40 -9.60 -0.85 4.82
N LEU A 41 -9.60 -2.17 5.09
CA LEU A 41 -10.63 -2.83 5.92
C LEU A 41 -10.77 -2.24 7.34
N PRO A 42 -9.69 -1.92 8.08
CA PRO A 42 -9.81 -1.33 9.42
C PRO A 42 -10.30 0.12 9.42
N GLN A 43 -10.39 0.78 8.25
CA GLN A 43 -10.76 2.18 8.15
C GLN A 43 -12.25 2.39 8.42
N ARG A 44 -12.64 3.58 8.88
CA ARG A 44 -14.04 3.83 9.25
C ARG A 44 -14.96 4.15 8.07
N THR A 45 -14.42 4.76 7.03
CA THR A 45 -15.20 5.32 5.91
C THR A 45 -14.48 5.06 4.59
N TRP A 46 -15.22 5.00 3.48
CA TRP A 46 -14.64 4.77 2.16
C TRP A 46 -13.54 5.77 1.76
N PRO A 47 -13.62 7.10 2.05
CA PRO A 47 -12.54 8.02 1.68
C PRO A 47 -11.26 7.75 2.48
N ARG A 48 -11.40 7.30 3.73
CA ARG A 48 -10.26 6.87 4.55
C ARG A 48 -9.68 5.55 4.06
N GLY A 49 -10.51 4.65 3.55
CA GLY A 49 -10.09 3.42 2.88
C GLY A 49 -9.24 3.70 1.64
N VAL A 50 -9.73 4.56 0.74
CA VAL A 50 -8.98 5.02 -0.45
C VAL A 50 -7.69 5.71 -0.04
N GLY A 51 -7.74 6.65 0.91
CA GLY A 51 -6.53 7.33 1.40
C GLY A 51 -5.50 6.37 1.99
N ALA A 52 -5.93 5.35 2.74
CA ALA A 52 -5.06 4.33 3.29
C ALA A 52 -4.46 3.41 2.20
N GLY A 53 -5.25 3.06 1.18
CA GLY A 53 -4.79 2.29 0.03
C GLY A 53 -3.75 3.05 -0.81
N VAL A 54 -3.97 4.34 -1.07
CA VAL A 54 -2.98 5.21 -1.74
C VAL A 54 -1.70 5.33 -0.90
N ALA A 55 -1.84 5.54 0.42
CA ALA A 55 -0.69 5.59 1.32
C ALA A 55 0.12 4.28 1.31
N PHE A 56 -0.55 3.14 1.22
CA PHE A 56 0.11 1.84 1.04
C PHE A 56 0.87 1.73 -0.29
N GLY A 57 0.29 2.21 -1.38
CA GLY A 57 0.97 2.29 -2.69
C GLY A 57 2.26 3.12 -2.60
N VAL A 58 2.18 4.31 -1.98
CA VAL A 58 3.35 5.18 -1.74
C VAL A 58 4.40 4.49 -0.87
N LEU A 59 3.97 3.80 0.20
CA LEU A 59 4.87 3.06 1.07
C LEU A 59 5.57 1.91 0.33
N THR A 60 4.88 1.24 -0.59
CA THR A 60 5.46 0.18 -1.43
C THR A 60 6.49 0.73 -2.41
N LEU A 61 6.24 1.91 -2.99
CA LEU A 61 7.23 2.62 -3.81
C LEU A 61 8.48 2.99 -2.99
N ALA A 62 8.29 3.52 -1.78
CA ALA A 62 9.40 3.85 -0.88
C ALA A 62 10.22 2.61 -0.52
N ALA A 63 9.56 1.48 -0.21
CA ALA A 63 10.23 0.21 0.05
C ALA A 63 11.02 -0.30 -1.17
N THR A 64 10.45 -0.16 -2.37
CA THR A 64 11.11 -0.53 -3.63
C THR A 64 12.32 0.35 -3.90
N ALA A 65 12.19 1.68 -3.74
CA ALA A 65 13.30 2.62 -3.90
C ALA A 65 14.43 2.35 -2.90
N ALA A 66 14.11 2.05 -1.64
CA ALA A 66 15.08 1.64 -0.64
C ALA A 66 15.80 0.35 -1.05
N SER A 67 15.06 -0.66 -1.52
CA SER A 67 15.65 -1.92 -2.02
C SER A 67 16.59 -1.68 -3.21
N LEU A 68 16.22 -0.81 -4.15
CA LEU A 68 17.05 -0.46 -5.30
C LEU A 68 18.29 0.33 -4.88
N SER A 69 18.17 1.23 -3.90
CA SER A 69 19.31 1.97 -3.35
C SER A 69 20.34 1.03 -2.72
N LEU A 70 19.88 0.07 -1.92
CA LEU A 70 20.75 -0.94 -1.29
C LEU A 70 21.41 -1.86 -2.34
N ALA A 71 20.75 -2.09 -3.48
CA ALA A 71 21.29 -2.86 -4.59
C ALA A 71 22.14 -2.03 -5.58
N GLY A 72 22.30 -0.71 -5.37
CA GLY A 72 23.01 0.18 -6.28
C GLY A 72 22.31 0.46 -7.62
N GLY A 73 21.02 0.13 -7.73
CA GLY A 73 20.22 0.25 -8.97
C GLY A 73 19.30 1.46 -9.03
N LEU A 74 19.28 2.32 -8.00
CA LEU A 74 18.32 3.43 -7.93
C LEU A 74 18.48 4.44 -9.08
N ASP A 75 19.70 4.83 -9.41
CA ASP A 75 19.96 5.81 -10.47
C ASP A 75 19.47 5.30 -11.85
N VAL A 76 19.68 4.02 -12.12
CA VAL A 76 19.18 3.37 -13.35
C VAL A 76 17.65 3.38 -13.39
N ALA A 77 16.99 3.06 -12.27
CA ALA A 77 15.54 3.10 -12.20
C ALA A 77 14.97 4.52 -12.38
N LEU A 78 15.65 5.54 -11.86
CA LEU A 78 15.25 6.95 -12.03
C LEU A 78 15.48 7.44 -13.46
N ALA A 79 16.51 6.93 -14.16
CA ALA A 79 16.77 7.23 -15.57
C ALA A 79 15.72 6.59 -16.51
N MET A 80 15.06 5.52 -16.07
CA MET A 80 13.98 4.84 -16.80
C MET A 80 12.65 5.60 -16.66
N THR A 81 12.56 6.78 -17.27
CA THR A 81 11.42 7.71 -17.15
C THR A 81 10.06 7.05 -17.38
N GLN A 82 9.87 6.33 -18.48
CA GLN A 82 8.58 5.69 -18.80
C GLN A 82 8.25 4.52 -17.85
N PRO A 83 9.15 3.55 -17.60
CA PRO A 83 8.93 2.52 -16.57
C PRO A 83 8.66 3.08 -15.18
N LEU A 84 9.36 4.14 -14.78
CA LEU A 84 9.14 4.85 -13.52
C LEU A 84 7.72 5.42 -13.45
N GLY A 85 7.27 6.10 -14.52
CA GLY A 85 5.91 6.62 -14.61
C GLY A 85 4.85 5.53 -14.46
N VAL A 86 5.05 4.35 -15.08
CA VAL A 86 4.16 3.20 -14.94
C VAL A 86 4.17 2.67 -13.51
N ALA A 87 5.34 2.51 -12.88
CA ALA A 87 5.44 2.05 -11.50
C ALA A 87 4.71 2.98 -10.53
N LEU A 88 4.90 4.30 -10.68
CA LEU A 88 4.18 5.31 -9.89
C LEU A 88 2.67 5.22 -10.11
N GLY A 89 2.23 5.17 -11.37
CA GLY A 89 0.82 5.08 -11.73
C GLY A 89 0.15 3.83 -11.18
N VAL A 90 0.78 2.66 -11.36
CA VAL A 90 0.25 1.37 -10.87
C VAL A 90 0.18 1.33 -9.35
N ALA A 91 1.18 1.86 -8.64
CA ALA A 91 1.15 1.91 -7.17
C ALA A 91 0.02 2.81 -6.65
N VAL A 92 -0.18 3.99 -7.25
CA VAL A 92 -1.23 4.93 -6.83
C VAL A 92 -2.62 4.42 -7.22
N VAL A 93 -2.82 4.03 -8.47
CA VAL A 93 -4.11 3.55 -8.98
C VAL A 93 -4.47 2.21 -8.36
N GLY A 94 -3.54 1.26 -8.30
CA GLY A 94 -3.75 -0.02 -7.63
C GLY A 94 -4.07 0.14 -6.15
N GLY A 95 -3.38 1.08 -5.48
CA GLY A 95 -3.67 1.47 -4.10
C GLY A 95 -5.07 2.05 -3.93
N ALA A 96 -5.48 2.98 -4.79
CA ALA A 96 -6.82 3.56 -4.77
C ALA A 96 -7.91 2.50 -5.03
N VAL A 97 -7.71 1.64 -6.04
CA VAL A 97 -8.64 0.56 -6.41
C VAL A 97 -8.83 -0.42 -5.25
N GLY A 98 -7.74 -0.90 -4.63
CA GLY A 98 -7.85 -1.75 -3.44
C GLY A 98 -8.54 -1.03 -2.29
N GLY A 99 -8.26 0.26 -2.10
CA GLY A 99 -8.87 1.08 -1.05
C GLY A 99 -10.39 1.23 -1.16
N LEU A 100 -10.97 1.09 -2.37
CA LEU A 100 -12.41 1.12 -2.59
C LEU A 100 -13.16 -0.04 -1.93
N VAL A 101 -12.48 -1.12 -1.51
CA VAL A 101 -13.14 -2.26 -0.84
C VAL A 101 -13.92 -1.82 0.40
N ARG A 102 -13.48 -0.73 1.06
CA ARG A 102 -14.16 -0.17 2.24
C ARG A 102 -15.47 0.57 1.91
N GLY A 103 -15.76 0.80 0.63
CA GLY A 103 -17.07 1.27 0.18
C GLY A 103 -18.08 0.13 -0.01
N VAL A 104 -17.60 -1.11 -0.11
CA VAL A 104 -18.41 -2.32 -0.33
C VAL A 104 -18.73 -3.03 0.99
N VAL A 105 -17.76 -3.06 1.90
CA VAL A 105 -17.85 -3.64 3.26
C VAL A 105 -17.85 -2.52 4.29
#